data_AF-A0A2J7PDV1-F1
#
_entry.id   AF-A0A2J7PDV1-F1
#
_cell.length_a   1.000
_cell.length_b   1.000
_cell.length_c   1.000
_cell.angle_alpha   90.00
_cell.angle_beta   90.00
_cell.angle_gamma   90.00
#
_symmetry.space_group_name_H-M   'P 1'
#
loop_
_entity.id
_entity.type
_entity.pdbx_description
1 polymer ?
#
loop_
_entity_poly.entity_id
_entity_poly.type
_entity_poly.pdbx_seq_one_letter_code
_entity_poly.pdbx_strand_id
1 'polypeptide(L)'
;MGKTPENVAKVGDLIPQDRRLTIQDLCNTLGLSYGTCQRILSEELNMRRIAVKFVPRLLQNEQKQHRLEVCRELQEQLQEDPNFLSKVVTGRDEENIRMEILELDDHPYFVATQYHPEYLSRPLKPSPPFFGLILASVGKLHSYLARGCRLTPRQLSDVESGNHKKVDI
;
A
#
# COMPACT_ATOMS: atom_id res chain seq x y z
N MET A 1 20.01 -29.71 17.64
CA MET A 1 20.29 -28.34 18.11
C MET A 1 18.96 -27.60 18.17
N GLY A 2 18.44 -27.39 19.37
CA GLY A 2 17.03 -27.03 19.59
C GLY A 2 16.80 -25.54 19.84
N LYS A 3 15.52 -25.21 20.06
CA LYS A 3 15.00 -23.92 20.54
C LYS A 3 15.69 -23.54 21.85
N THR A 4 16.75 -22.74 21.78
CA THR A 4 17.37 -22.10 22.94
C THR A 4 16.89 -20.66 23.04
N PRO A 5 16.73 -20.10 24.25
CA PRO A 5 16.31 -18.72 24.43
C PRO A 5 17.28 -17.72 23.77
N GLU A 6 18.55 -18.07 23.67
CA GLU A 6 19.57 -17.30 22.95
C GLU A 6 19.27 -17.20 21.44
N ASN A 7 18.84 -18.29 20.80
CA ASN A 7 18.49 -18.29 19.38
C ASN A 7 17.22 -17.49 19.11
N VAL A 8 16.26 -17.52 20.04
CA VAL A 8 15.04 -16.70 19.95
C VAL A 8 15.37 -15.21 20.00
N ALA A 9 16.25 -14.80 20.92
CA ALA A 9 16.71 -13.42 21.03
C ALA A 9 17.43 -12.96 19.75
N LYS A 10 18.36 -13.77 19.23
CA LYS A 10 19.09 -13.46 17.98
C LYS A 10 18.16 -13.29 16.77
N VAL A 11 17.15 -14.16 16.63
CA VAL A 11 16.13 -14.00 15.58
C VAL A 11 15.29 -12.74 15.82
N GLY A 12 14.94 -12.46 17.07
CA GLY A 12 14.21 -11.25 17.48
C GLY A 12 14.96 -9.95 17.18
N ASP A 13 16.29 -9.95 17.26
CA ASP A 13 17.14 -8.79 16.99
C ASP A 13 17.44 -8.59 15.49
N LEU A 14 17.54 -9.68 14.72
CA LEU A 14 17.85 -9.64 13.29
C LEU A 14 16.67 -9.13 12.44
N ILE A 15 15.43 -9.46 12.78
CA ILE A 15 14.26 -9.12 11.96
C ILE A 15 13.96 -7.62 11.93
N PRO A 16 14.07 -6.86 13.04
CA PRO A 16 13.94 -5.42 13.02
C PRO A 16 15.04 -4.73 12.21
N GLN A 17 16.25 -5.29 12.20
CA GLN A 17 17.40 -4.75 11.45
C GLN A 17 17.22 -4.97 9.94
N ASP A 18 16.75 -6.14 9.52
CA ASP A 18 16.40 -6.40 8.13
C ASP A 18 15.14 -7.27 8.00
N ARG A 19 14.02 -6.59 7.67
CA ARG A 19 12.72 -7.23 7.46
C ARG A 19 12.63 -8.03 6.16
N ARG A 20 13.66 -8.00 5.30
CA ARG A 20 13.70 -8.70 4.01
C ARG A 20 14.30 -10.10 4.11
N LEU A 21 14.91 -10.44 5.24
CA LEU A 21 15.53 -11.75 5.45
C LEU A 21 14.53 -12.89 5.28
N THR A 22 14.85 -13.83 4.39
CA THR A 22 14.08 -15.05 4.23
C THR A 22 14.31 -15.99 5.40
N ILE A 23 13.44 -17.00 5.57
CA ILE A 23 13.69 -18.05 6.56
C ILE A 23 15.01 -18.76 6.24
N GLN A 24 15.35 -18.92 4.95
CA GLN A 24 16.59 -19.54 4.52
C GLN A 24 17.82 -18.71 4.91
N ASP A 25 17.76 -17.38 4.74
CA ASP A 25 18.84 -16.48 5.15
C ASP A 25 19.07 -16.56 6.67
N LEU A 26 17.99 -16.52 7.46
CA LEU A 26 18.06 -16.68 8.91
C LEU A 26 18.68 -18.03 9.31
N CYS A 27 18.32 -19.11 8.61
CA CYS A 27 18.91 -20.44 8.85
C CYS A 27 20.42 -20.45 8.56
N ASN A 28 20.83 -19.84 7.45
CA ASN A 28 22.22 -19.79 7.03
C ASN A 28 23.04 -18.90 7.99
N THR A 29 22.50 -17.76 8.42
CA THR A 29 23.17 -16.83 9.34
C THR A 29 23.30 -17.40 10.75
N LEU A 30 22.29 -18.12 11.24
CA LEU A 30 22.25 -18.62 12.62
C LEU A 30 22.68 -20.09 12.76
N GLY A 31 22.96 -20.77 11.64
CA GLY A 31 23.28 -22.21 11.64
C GLY A 31 22.14 -23.10 12.14
N LEU A 32 20.89 -22.65 11.99
CA LEU A 32 19.71 -23.35 12.50
C LEU A 32 18.97 -24.10 11.39
N SER A 33 18.25 -25.16 11.77
CA SER A 33 17.39 -25.85 10.81
C SER A 33 16.16 -25.00 10.46
N TYR A 34 15.67 -25.16 9.23
CA TYR A 34 14.48 -24.48 8.73
C TYR A 34 13.28 -24.61 9.68
N GLY A 35 12.99 -25.83 10.15
CA GLY A 35 11.90 -26.08 11.08
C GLY A 35 12.06 -25.35 12.42
N THR A 36 13.30 -25.14 12.88
CA THR A 36 13.58 -24.39 14.11
C THR A 36 13.32 -22.90 13.90
N CYS A 37 13.85 -22.30 12.83
CA CYS A 37 13.59 -20.91 12.49
C CYS A 37 12.11 -20.63 12.26
N GLN A 38 11.41 -21.52 11.54
CA GLN A 38 9.99 -21.41 11.29
C GLN A 38 9.19 -21.39 12.59
N ARG A 39 9.48 -22.31 13.52
CA ARG A 39 8.80 -22.38 14.82
C ARG A 39 9.10 -21.16 15.70
N ILE A 40 10.35 -20.70 15.75
CA ILE A 40 10.70 -19.48 16.51
C ILE A 40 9.90 -18.28 15.98
N LEU A 41 9.83 -18.12 14.66
CA LEU A 41 9.06 -17.04 14.04
C LEU A 41 7.55 -17.14 14.34
N SER A 42 6.97 -18.32 14.24
CA SER A 42 5.51 -18.49 14.37
C SER A 42 5.02 -18.62 15.81
N GLU A 43 5.74 -19.34 16.67
CA GLU A 43 5.32 -19.70 18.03
C GLU A 43 5.85 -18.70 19.07
N GLU A 44 7.09 -18.22 18.95
CA GLU A 44 7.71 -17.35 19.96
C GLU A 44 7.56 -15.87 19.64
N LEU A 45 7.82 -15.50 18.38
CA LEU A 45 7.74 -14.11 17.93
C LEU A 45 6.33 -13.75 17.41
N ASN A 46 5.41 -14.72 17.37
CA ASN A 46 4.04 -14.59 16.87
C ASN A 46 3.94 -13.91 15.49
N MET A 47 4.98 -14.05 14.67
CA MET A 47 5.11 -13.43 13.36
C MET A 47 4.35 -14.24 12.31
N ARG A 48 3.04 -14.03 12.26
CA ARG A 48 2.20 -14.56 11.18
C ARG A 48 2.31 -13.65 9.96
N ARG A 49 3.06 -14.12 8.96
CA ARG A 49 3.36 -13.43 7.68
C ARG A 49 2.14 -13.33 6.76
N ILE A 50 1.08 -12.64 7.21
CA ILE A 50 -0.04 -12.26 6.34
C ILE A 50 0.38 -11.03 5.51
N ALA A 51 0.94 -10.01 6.15
CA ALA A 51 1.40 -8.79 5.47
C ALA A 51 2.47 -9.04 4.40
N VAL A 52 3.44 -9.93 4.64
CA VAL A 52 4.49 -10.29 3.64
C VAL A 52 3.91 -10.95 2.39
N LYS A 53 2.74 -11.61 2.46
CA LYS A 53 2.07 -12.13 1.26
C LYS A 53 1.45 -11.02 0.40
N PHE A 54 1.19 -9.86 1.00
CA PHE A 54 0.64 -8.67 0.31
C PHE A 54 1.74 -7.73 -0.21
N VAL A 55 2.97 -7.81 0.32
CA VAL A 55 4.11 -7.06 -0.21
C VAL A 55 4.68 -7.81 -1.42
N PRO A 56 4.73 -7.22 -2.62
CA PRO A 56 5.25 -7.90 -3.80
C PRO A 56 6.70 -8.33 -3.61
N ARG A 57 7.02 -9.50 -4.17
CA ARG A 57 8.40 -10.00 -4.30
C ARG A 57 9.24 -9.00 -5.11
N LEU A 58 10.56 -9.08 -4.96
CA LEU A 58 11.56 -8.28 -5.69
C LEU A 58 11.12 -8.04 -7.15
N LEU A 59 11.16 -6.78 -7.58
CA LEU A 59 10.79 -6.41 -8.95
C LEU A 59 11.57 -7.26 -9.96
N GLN A 60 10.86 -7.88 -10.89
CA GLN A 60 11.47 -8.56 -12.04
C GLN A 60 12.17 -7.51 -12.92
N ASN A 61 13.17 -7.93 -13.71
CA ASN A 61 13.92 -7.01 -14.56
C ASN A 61 13.03 -6.26 -15.56
N GLU A 62 11.99 -6.91 -16.08
CA GLU A 62 10.99 -6.30 -16.96
C GLU A 62 10.20 -5.20 -16.24
N GLN A 63 9.78 -5.45 -14.99
CA GLN A 63 9.11 -4.45 -14.16
C GLN A 63 10.03 -3.26 -13.82
N LYS A 64 11.34 -3.51 -13.69
CA LYS A 64 12.34 -2.44 -13.50
C LYS A 64 12.50 -1.60 -14.76
N GLN A 65 12.57 -2.23 -15.94
CA GLN A 65 12.67 -1.52 -17.22
C GLN A 65 11.42 -0.70 -17.50
N HIS A 66 10.24 -1.29 -17.30
CA HIS A 66 8.98 -0.56 -17.45
C HIS A 66 8.91 0.67 -16.54
N ARG A 67 9.38 0.57 -15.29
CA ARG A 67 9.49 1.73 -14.39
C ARG A 67 10.44 2.80 -14.93
N LEU A 68 11.58 2.42 -15.51
CA LEU A 68 12.52 3.38 -16.11
C LEU A 68 11.92 4.08 -17.33
N GLU A 69 11.19 3.36 -18.17
CA GLU A 69 10.47 3.91 -19.32
C GLU A 69 9.42 4.93 -18.88
N VAL A 70 8.54 4.56 -17.94
CA VAL A 70 7.53 5.46 -17.38
C VAL A 70 8.18 6.69 -16.72
N CYS A 71 9.29 6.53 -15.99
CA CYS A 71 10.01 7.67 -15.42
C CYS A 71 10.56 8.62 -16.50
N ARG A 72 11.00 8.09 -17.65
CA ARG A 72 11.47 8.92 -18.76
C ARG A 72 10.30 9.66 -19.42
N GLU A 73 9.19 8.99 -19.67
CA GLU A 73 7.97 9.61 -20.21
C GLU A 73 7.46 10.75 -19.32
N LEU A 74 7.42 10.53 -18.00
CA LEU A 74 7.05 11.57 -17.03
C LEU A 74 8.04 12.74 -17.03
N GLN A 75 9.33 12.47 -17.25
CA GLN A 75 10.35 13.51 -17.34
C GLN A 75 10.18 14.36 -18.60
N GLU A 76 9.86 13.72 -19.74
CA GLU A 76 9.54 14.40 -20.99
C GLU A 76 8.29 15.27 -20.84
N GLN A 77 7.21 14.74 -20.25
CA GLN A 77 5.99 15.51 -19.97
C GLN A 77 6.24 16.71 -19.07
N LEU A 78 7.12 16.59 -18.07
CA LEU A 78 7.50 17.71 -17.21
C LEU A 78 8.31 18.78 -17.95
N GLN A 79 9.11 18.39 -18.94
CA GLN A 79 9.84 19.35 -19.77
C GLN A 79 8.89 20.09 -20.73
N GLU A 80 7.88 19.42 -21.26
CA GLU A 80 6.91 20.01 -22.18
C GLU A 80 5.86 20.89 -21.47
N ASP A 81 5.40 20.49 -20.29
CA ASP A 81 4.48 21.27 -19.46
C ASP A 81 5.07 21.47 -18.05
N PRO A 82 5.70 22.63 -17.79
CA PRO A 82 6.21 22.97 -16.46
C PRO A 82 5.13 22.99 -15.36
N ASN A 83 3.85 23.13 -15.75
CA ASN A 83 2.71 23.09 -14.83
C ASN A 83 2.11 21.68 -14.68
N PHE A 84 2.70 20.65 -15.29
CA PHE A 84 2.23 19.27 -15.16
C PHE A 84 2.13 18.84 -13.69
N LEU A 85 3.16 19.11 -12.89
CA LEU A 85 3.16 18.75 -11.46
C LEU A 85 2.14 19.55 -10.64
N SER A 86 1.78 20.78 -11.03
CA SER A 86 0.77 21.55 -10.29
C SER A 86 -0.66 21.05 -10.54
N LYS A 87 -0.90 20.39 -11.69
CA LYS A 87 -2.17 19.71 -11.99
C LYS A 87 -2.30 18.33 -11.32
N VAL A 88 -1.19 17.78 -10.85
CA VAL A 88 -1.09 16.38 -10.42
C VAL A 88 -0.85 16.27 -8.91
N VAL A 89 -0.23 17.27 -8.27
CA VAL A 89 0.15 17.21 -6.85
C VAL A 89 -0.82 18.02 -6.00
N THR A 90 -1.58 17.33 -5.14
CA THR A 90 -2.58 17.96 -4.26
C THR A 90 -2.14 18.03 -2.79
N GLY A 91 -1.09 17.30 -2.38
CA GLY A 91 -0.55 17.34 -1.02
C GLY A 91 0.98 17.48 -0.99
N ARG A 92 1.47 18.52 -0.31
CA ARG A 92 2.89 18.77 -0.04
C ARG A 92 3.14 18.79 1.46
N ASP A 93 4.36 18.45 1.87
CA ASP A 93 4.79 18.59 3.27
C ASP A 93 4.83 20.07 3.72
N GLU A 94 4.98 20.31 5.03
CA GLU A 94 4.96 21.66 5.63
C GLU A 94 6.03 22.61 5.04
N GLU A 95 7.10 22.04 4.47
CA GLU A 95 8.19 22.78 3.83
C GLU A 95 8.04 22.89 2.30
N ASN A 96 7.00 22.31 1.70
CA ASN A 96 6.76 22.22 0.25
C ASN A 96 7.87 21.50 -0.56
N ILE A 97 8.67 20.66 0.09
CA ILE A 97 9.81 19.95 -0.50
C ILE A 97 9.38 18.56 -0.98
N ARG A 98 8.45 17.88 -0.29
CA ARG A 98 8.04 16.50 -0.61
C ARG A 98 6.58 16.44 -1.04
N MET A 99 6.36 15.76 -2.16
CA MET A 99 5.02 15.44 -2.66
C MET A 99 4.50 14.22 -1.89
N GLU A 100 3.47 14.41 -1.07
CA GLU A 100 2.91 13.35 -0.23
C GLU A 100 1.69 12.68 -0.85
N ILE A 101 0.88 13.46 -1.58
CA ILE A 101 -0.37 13.02 -2.19
C ILE A 101 -0.46 13.58 -3.61
N LEU A 102 -0.84 12.71 -4.53
CA LEU A 102 -0.96 12.97 -5.95
C LEU A 102 -2.36 12.56 -6.40
N GLU A 103 -3.07 13.45 -7.08
CA GLU A 103 -4.38 13.23 -7.66
C GLU A 103 -4.40 13.66 -9.13
N LEU A 104 -5.16 12.96 -9.97
CA LEU A 104 -5.27 13.32 -11.40
C LEU A 104 -6.68 13.82 -11.69
N ASP A 105 -6.78 15.06 -12.18
CA ASP A 105 -8.06 15.75 -12.39
C ASP A 105 -9.00 15.03 -13.39
N ASP A 106 -8.44 14.34 -14.39
CA ASP A 106 -9.20 13.69 -15.48
C ASP A 106 -9.50 12.20 -15.22
N HIS A 107 -9.44 11.76 -13.96
CA HIS A 107 -9.72 10.36 -13.61
C HIS A 107 -10.75 10.26 -12.48
N PRO A 108 -11.77 9.37 -12.59
CA PRO A 108 -12.87 9.29 -11.61
C PRO A 108 -12.40 8.99 -10.18
N TYR A 109 -11.26 8.33 -10.04
CA TYR A 109 -10.54 8.21 -8.77
C TYR A 109 -9.08 7.83 -9.01
N PHE A 110 -8.16 8.79 -8.96
CA PHE A 110 -6.73 8.54 -9.02
C PHE A 110 -6.08 9.21 -7.83
N VAL A 111 -5.62 8.41 -6.87
CA VAL A 111 -4.94 8.90 -5.66
C VAL A 111 -3.70 8.06 -5.45
N ALA A 112 -2.54 8.70 -5.41
CA ALA A 112 -1.27 8.07 -5.04
C ALA A 112 -0.69 8.76 -3.81
N THR A 113 -0.16 7.96 -2.87
CA THR A 113 0.41 8.45 -1.62
C THR A 113 1.83 7.97 -1.46
N GLN A 114 2.72 8.82 -0.96
CA GLN A 114 4.10 8.41 -0.63
C GLN A 114 4.18 7.70 0.72
N TYR A 115 3.29 8.03 1.66
CA TYR A 115 3.17 7.33 2.94
C TYR A 115 2.40 6.01 2.79
N HIS A 116 2.40 5.21 3.87
CA HIS A 116 1.73 3.91 3.96
C HIS A 116 0.33 4.03 4.62
N PRO A 117 -0.75 4.30 3.86
CA PRO A 117 -2.10 4.48 4.40
C PRO A 117 -2.67 3.22 5.07
N GLU A 118 -2.08 2.05 4.81
CA GLU A 118 -2.44 0.77 5.43
C GLU A 118 -2.17 0.72 6.93
N TYR A 119 -1.12 1.38 7.41
CA TYR A 119 -0.81 1.39 8.85
C TYR A 119 -1.73 2.36 9.63
N LEU A 120 -2.33 3.33 8.93
CA LEU A 120 -3.24 4.32 9.51
C LEU A 120 -4.70 3.87 9.46
N SER A 121 -5.02 2.87 8.65
CA SER A 121 -6.39 2.35 8.50
C SER A 121 -6.83 1.55 9.72
N ARG A 122 -8.07 1.80 10.19
CA ARG A 122 -8.70 1.08 11.31
C ARG A 122 -10.10 0.61 10.89
N PRO A 123 -10.63 -0.50 11.44
CA PRO A 123 -11.96 -1.01 11.06
C PRO A 123 -13.11 0.01 11.16
N LEU A 124 -13.09 0.85 12.20
CA LEU A 124 -14.09 1.90 12.41
C LEU A 124 -13.71 3.24 11.79
N LYS A 125 -12.50 3.37 11.27
CA LYS A 125 -11.97 4.58 10.64
C LYS A 125 -11.02 4.18 9.50
N PRO A 126 -11.57 3.74 8.35
CA PRO A 126 -10.75 3.36 7.22
C PRO A 126 -9.95 4.58 6.73
N SER A 127 -8.75 4.35 6.22
CA SER A 127 -7.96 5.46 5.66
C SER A 127 -8.61 6.00 4.38
N PRO A 128 -8.52 7.33 4.14
CA PRO A 128 -9.19 7.95 3.00
C PRO A 128 -8.85 7.34 1.63
N PRO A 129 -7.58 7.00 1.31
CA PRO A 129 -7.25 6.43 0.00
C PRO A 129 -7.92 5.08 -0.30
N PHE A 130 -8.10 4.22 0.71
CA PHE A 130 -8.81 2.95 0.52
C PHE A 130 -10.32 3.14 0.50
N PHE A 131 -10.83 4.00 1.37
CA PHE A 131 -12.27 4.23 1.43
C PHE A 131 -12.80 4.91 0.16
N GLY A 132 -12.08 5.91 -0.34
CA GLY A 132 -12.37 6.56 -1.61
C GLY A 132 -12.35 5.59 -2.79
N LEU A 133 -11.38 4.65 -2.82
CA LEU A 133 -11.28 3.64 -3.87
C LEU A 133 -12.52 2.73 -3.91
N ILE A 134 -12.99 2.29 -2.74
CA ILE A 134 -14.20 1.47 -2.65
C ILE A 134 -15.44 2.27 -3.04
N LEU A 135 -15.55 3.52 -2.58
CA LEU A 135 -16.68 4.37 -2.97
C LEU A 135 -16.70 4.65 -4.48
N ALA A 136 -15.53 4.84 -5.09
CA ALA A 136 -15.40 5.03 -6.53
C ALA A 136 -15.82 3.77 -7.29
N SER A 137 -15.40 2.58 -6.83
CA SER A 137 -15.73 1.31 -7.48
C SER A 137 -17.23 0.98 -7.44
N VAL A 138 -17.95 1.45 -6.42
CA VAL A 138 -19.42 1.30 -6.33
C VAL A 138 -20.19 2.52 -6.85
N GLY A 139 -19.52 3.52 -7.44
CA GLY A 139 -20.17 4.72 -7.96
C GLY A 139 -20.80 5.63 -6.89
N LYS A 140 -20.42 5.49 -5.61
CA LYS A 140 -20.95 6.28 -4.48
C LYS A 140 -20.00 7.39 -4.01
N LEU A 141 -18.88 7.60 -4.70
CA LEU A 141 -17.91 8.64 -4.32
C LEU A 141 -18.51 10.05 -4.38
N HIS A 142 -19.10 10.44 -5.51
CA HIS A 142 -19.69 11.77 -5.66
C HIS A 142 -20.80 12.04 -4.64
N SER A 143 -21.67 11.05 -4.36
CA SER A 143 -22.74 11.20 -3.37
C SER A 143 -22.20 11.27 -1.94
N TYR A 144 -21.06 10.65 -1.64
CA TYR A 144 -20.37 10.78 -0.36
C TYR A 144 -19.74 12.17 -0.19
N LEU A 145 -19.06 12.68 -1.22
CA LEU A 145 -18.46 14.02 -1.22
C LEU A 145 -19.52 15.11 -1.07
N ALA A 146 -20.63 15.02 -1.82
CA ALA A 146 -21.76 15.97 -1.74
C ALA A 146 -22.41 16.04 -0.35
N ARG A 147 -22.25 14.99 0.49
CA ARG A 147 -22.78 14.92 1.85
C ARG A 147 -21.78 15.37 2.92
N GLY A 148 -20.65 15.97 2.52
CA GLY A 148 -19.63 16.48 3.43
C GLY A 148 -18.81 15.39 4.10
N CYS A 149 -18.56 14.28 3.41
CA CYS A 149 -17.66 13.20 3.86
C CYS A 149 -18.06 12.57 5.22
N ARG A 150 -19.36 12.42 5.47
CA ARG A 150 -19.88 11.81 6.71
C ARG A 150 -20.32 10.37 6.48
N LEU A 151 -19.80 9.46 7.29
CA LEU A 151 -20.29 8.09 7.39
C LEU A 151 -21.60 8.08 8.18
N THR A 152 -22.72 7.77 7.53
CA THR A 152 -23.96 7.44 8.23
C THR A 152 -24.10 5.91 8.27
N PRO A 153 -24.29 5.27 9.44
CA PRO A 153 -24.28 3.81 9.58
C PRO A 153 -25.36 3.05 8.77
N ARG A 154 -26.35 3.74 8.20
CA ARG A 154 -27.57 3.12 7.66
C ARG A 154 -27.47 2.58 6.23
N GLN A 155 -26.37 2.79 5.48
CA GLN A 155 -26.37 2.56 4.02
C GLN A 155 -25.38 1.49 3.52
N LEU A 156 -24.76 0.71 4.43
CA LEU A 156 -24.00 -0.48 4.05
C LEU A 156 -24.90 -1.63 3.55
N SER A 157 -26.22 -1.53 3.74
CA SER A 157 -27.19 -2.59 3.45
C SER A 157 -27.86 -2.53 2.07
N ASP A 158 -27.69 -1.46 1.29
CA ASP A 158 -28.47 -1.30 0.06
C ASP A 158 -27.67 -1.84 -1.13
N VAL A 159 -27.73 -3.17 -1.27
CA VAL A 159 -27.50 -3.88 -2.52
C VAL A 159 -28.75 -3.66 -3.38
N GLU A 160 -28.91 -2.46 -3.93
CA GLU A 160 -29.93 -2.22 -4.95
C GLU A 160 -29.41 -2.71 -6.32
N SER A 161 -30.03 -3.78 -6.78
CA SER A 161 -29.90 -4.31 -8.13
C SER A 161 -30.27 -3.26 -9.19
N GLY A 162 -29.33 -2.99 -10.10
CA GLY A 162 -29.58 -2.65 -11.50
C GLY A 162 -30.08 -1.24 -11.83
N ASN A 163 -29.25 -0.48 -12.57
CA ASN A 163 -29.62 -0.08 -13.93
C ASN A 163 -28.38 0.43 -14.70
N HIS A 164 -27.95 -0.32 -15.72
CA HIS A 164 -27.03 0.20 -16.73
C HIS A 164 -27.73 1.31 -17.50
N LYS A 165 -27.44 2.58 -17.17
CA LYS A 165 -27.63 3.66 -18.12
C LYS A 165 -26.35 3.77 -18.96
N LYS A 166 -26.47 3.36 -20.22
CA LYS A 166 -25.54 3.77 -21.28
C LYS A 166 -25.41 5.29 -21.22
N VAL A 167 -24.18 5.77 -21.16
CA VAL A 167 -23.86 7.14 -21.55
C VAL A 167 -23.32 7.00 -22.97
N ASP A 168 -24.13 7.45 -23.93
CA ASP A 168 -23.73 7.56 -25.33
C ASP A 168 -22.64 8.64 -25.44
N ILE A 169 -21.64 8.35 -26.27
CA ILE A 169 -20.54 9.24 -26.68
C ILE A 169 -21.10 10.35 -27.58
#